data_AF-A0A0M0LM90-F1
#
_entry.id   AF-A0A0M0LM90-F1
#
_cell.length_a   1.000
_cell.length_b   1.000
_cell.length_c   1.000
_cell.angle_alpha   90.00
_cell.angle_beta   90.00
_cell.angle_gamma   90.00
#
_symmetry.space_group_name_H-M   'P 1'
#
loop_
_entity.id
_entity.type
_entity.pdbx_description
1 polymer ?
#
loop_
_entity_poly.entity_id
_entity_poly.type
_entity_poly.pdbx_seq_one_letter_code
_entity_poly.pdbx_strand_id
1 'polypeptide(L)'
;MRLFIPFLQRLLHAFPIEIPYLSLILGSAFIYFVSTAMSQHLNDQDYEALAFLSHTAVKLVILSLWLKEMIELFSIWQRLIEP
;
A
#
# COMPACT_ATOMS: atom_id res chain seq x y z
N MET A 1 8.30 -4.52 -20.23
CA MET A 1 6.93 -4.40 -19.65
C MET A 1 6.03 -5.64 -19.78
N ARG A 2 6.36 -6.69 -20.56
CA ARG A 2 5.51 -7.90 -20.70
C ARG A 2 5.65 -8.97 -19.59
N LEU A 3 6.62 -8.84 -18.69
CA LEU A 3 6.93 -9.85 -17.65
C LEU A 3 6.22 -9.64 -16.31
N PHE A 4 5.80 -8.42 -15.98
CA PHE A 4 5.16 -8.13 -14.69
C PHE A 4 3.71 -8.64 -14.61
N ILE A 5 2.97 -8.59 -15.72
CA ILE A 5 1.58 -9.04 -15.81
C ILE A 5 1.42 -10.55 -15.52
N PRO A 6 2.20 -11.46 -16.14
CA PRO A 6 2.07 -12.90 -15.86
C PRO A 6 2.53 -13.28 -14.45
N PHE A 7 3.50 -12.55 -13.87
CA PHE A 7 3.90 -12.77 -12.47
C PHE A 7 2.79 -12.41 -11.50
N LEU A 8 2.14 -11.26 -11.70
CA LEU A 8 1.03 -10.82 -10.86
C LEU A 8 -0.18 -11.76 -10.97
N GLN A 9 -0.49 -12.23 -12.19
CA GLN A 9 -1.53 -13.24 -12.42
C GLN A 9 -1.21 -14.58 -11.77
N ARG A 10 0.03 -15.06 -11.86
CA ARG A 10 0.46 -16.30 -11.18
C ARG A 10 0.45 -16.17 -9.67
N LEU A 11 0.84 -15.02 -9.14
CA LEU A 11 0.80 -14.77 -7.70
C LEU A 11 -0.65 -14.77 -7.19
N LEU A 12 -1.57 -14.11 -7.90
CA LEU A 12 -3.00 -14.12 -7.57
C LEU A 12 -3.61 -15.53 -7.69
N HIS A 13 -3.21 -16.33 -8.69
CA HIS A 13 -3.66 -17.73 -8.81
C HIS A 13 -3.01 -18.69 -7.83
N ALA A 14 -1.83 -18.38 -7.29
CA ALA A 14 -1.16 -19.21 -6.28
C ALA A 14 -1.84 -19.14 -4.91
N PHE A 15 -2.72 -18.16 -4.69
CA PHE A 15 -3.55 -18.06 -3.50
C PHE A 15 -4.99 -18.50 -3.87
N PRO A 16 -5.35 -19.79 -3.71
CA PRO A 16 -6.68 -20.31 -4.05
C PRO A 16 -7.80 -19.81 -3.10
N ILE A 17 -7.45 -19.00 -2.11
CA ILE A 17 -8.34 -18.38 -1.13
C ILE A 17 -8.32 -16.88 -1.41
N GLU A 18 -9.48 -16.24 -1.47
CA GLU A 18 -9.57 -14.77 -1.50
C GLU A 18 -8.92 -14.22 -0.22
N ILE A 19 -7.67 -13.78 -0.32
CA ILE A 19 -6.97 -13.16 0.80
C ILE A 19 -7.56 -11.76 0.97
N PRO A 20 -8.23 -11.48 2.10
CA PRO A 20 -8.78 -10.16 2.36
C PRO A 20 -7.64 -9.13 2.35
N TYR A 21 -7.91 -7.97 1.76
CA TYR A 21 -6.96 -6.85 1.66
C TYR A 21 -5.70 -7.12 0.80
N LEU A 22 -5.59 -8.23 0.07
CA LEU A 22 -4.40 -8.52 -0.75
C LEU A 22 -4.12 -7.43 -1.79
N SER A 23 -5.17 -6.91 -2.44
CA SER A 23 -5.06 -5.79 -3.37
C SER A 23 -4.57 -4.50 -2.68
N LEU A 24 -5.05 -4.23 -1.46
CA LEU A 24 -4.63 -3.10 -0.63
C LEU A 24 -3.16 -3.21 -0.22
N ILE A 25 -2.73 -4.41 0.19
CA ILE A 25 -1.34 -4.73 0.55
C ILE A 25 -0.42 -4.54 -0.66
N LEU A 26 -0.74 -5.15 -1.79
CA LEU A 26 0.06 -5.04 -3.01
C LEU A 26 0.10 -3.59 -3.53
N GLY A 27 -1.04 -2.89 -3.51
CA GLY A 27 -1.13 -1.50 -3.94
C GLY A 27 -0.32 -0.56 -3.05
N SER A 28 -0.45 -0.68 -1.73
CA SER A 28 0.34 0.13 -0.79
C SER A 28 1.83 -0.17 -0.86
N ALA A 29 2.23 -1.44 -0.99
CA ALA A 29 3.62 -1.82 -1.18
C ALA A 29 4.21 -1.26 -2.48
N PHE A 30 3.45 -1.30 -3.58
CA PHE A 30 3.85 -0.73 -4.86
C PHE A 30 4.03 0.79 -4.76
N ILE A 31 3.05 1.50 -4.21
CA ILE A 31 3.10 2.96 -4.03
C ILE A 31 4.28 3.35 -3.14
N TYR A 32 4.50 2.64 -2.04
CA TYR A 32 5.64 2.86 -1.15
C TYR A 32 6.97 2.67 -1.89
N PHE A 33 7.13 1.57 -2.61
CA PHE A 33 8.34 1.26 -3.38
C PHE A 33 8.65 2.36 -4.41
N VAL A 34 7.66 2.78 -5.19
CA VAL A 34 7.81 3.86 -6.17
C VAL A 34 8.20 5.17 -5.49
N SER A 35 7.57 5.49 -4.37
CA SER A 35 7.90 6.69 -3.60
C SER A 35 9.32 6.65 -3.03
N THR A 36 9.77 5.50 -2.54
CA THR A 36 11.16 5.33 -2.08
C THR A 36 12.15 5.53 -3.22
N ALA A 37 11.90 4.94 -4.39
CA ALA A 37 12.76 5.13 -5.56
C ALA A 37 12.81 6.61 -6.02
N MET A 38 11.66 7.29 -6.00
CA MET A 38 11.58 8.72 -6.34
C MET A 38 12.29 9.59 -5.29
N SER A 39 12.12 9.27 -4.01
CA SER A 39 12.76 10.00 -2.90
C SER A 39 14.28 9.86 -2.96
N GLN A 40 14.79 8.66 -3.26
CA GLN A 40 16.22 8.44 -3.52
C GLN A 40 16.71 9.29 -4.71
N HIS A 41 15.99 9.27 -5.83
CA HIS A 41 16.35 10.07 -7.00
C HIS A 41 16.38 11.58 -6.71
N LEU A 42 15.46 12.09 -5.89
CA LEU A 42 15.44 13.49 -5.47
C LEU A 42 16.60 13.83 -4.53
N ASN A 43 16.95 12.92 -3.62
CA ASN A 43 18.13 13.09 -2.76
C ASN A 43 19.42 13.14 -3.58
N ASP A 44 19.55 12.30 -4.61
CA ASP A 44 20.70 12.29 -5.51
C ASP A 44 20.86 13.58 -6.33
N GLN A 45 19.85 14.46 -6.31
CA GLN A 45 19.82 15.76 -7.00
C GLN A 45 19.82 16.94 -6.00
N ASP A 46 20.22 16.71 -4.74
CA ASP A 46 20.25 17.69 -3.65
C ASP A 46 18.87 18.28 -3.25
N TYR A 47 17.77 17.57 -3.57
CA TYR A 47 16.40 17.97 -3.22
C TYR A 47 15.87 17.26 -1.97
N GLU A 48 16.66 17.17 -0.89
CA GLU A 48 16.31 16.39 0.32
C GLU A 48 14.98 16.78 0.96
N ALA A 49 14.70 18.09 1.09
CA ALA A 49 13.45 18.57 1.70
C ALA A 49 12.22 18.13 0.87
N LEU A 50 12.33 18.13 -0.45
CA LEU A 50 11.25 17.70 -1.35
C LEU A 50 11.10 16.18 -1.34
N ALA A 51 12.21 15.45 -1.28
CA ALA A 51 12.22 14.00 -1.12
C ALA A 51 11.53 13.57 0.18
N PHE A 52 11.81 14.27 1.29
CA PHE A 52 11.17 14.02 2.58
C PHE A 52 9.67 14.33 2.55
N LEU A 53 9.29 15.50 2.03
CA LEU A 53 7.90 15.94 1.98
C LEU A 53 7.05 15.01 1.11
N SER A 54 7.53 14.69 -0.10
CA SER A 54 6.82 13.82 -1.05
C SER A 54 6.67 12.39 -0.49
N HIS A 55 7.72 11.82 0.10
CA HIS A 55 7.66 10.51 0.70
C HIS A 55 6.73 10.47 1.93
N THR A 56 6.71 11.55 2.72
CA THR A 56 5.78 11.70 3.85
C THR A 56 4.33 11.78 3.38
N ALA A 57 4.05 12.56 2.33
CA ALA A 57 2.72 12.63 1.74
C ALA A 57 2.23 11.25 1.26
N VAL A 58 3.10 10.46 0.63
CA VAL A 58 2.77 9.08 0.23
C VAL A 58 2.46 8.19 1.43
N LYS A 59 3.24 8.27 2.51
CA LYS A 59 2.95 7.53 3.74
C LYS A 59 1.56 7.90 4.30
N LEU A 60 1.19 9.17 4.28
CA LEU A 60 -0.13 9.62 4.72
C LEU A 60 -1.26 9.08 3.84
N VAL A 61 -1.05 9.03 2.51
CA VAL A 61 -2.00 8.41 1.58
C VAL A 61 -2.16 6.92 1.84
N ILE A 62 -1.06 6.19 2.06
CA ILE A 62 -1.14 4.78 2.42
C ILE A 62 -1.91 4.63 3.73
N LEU A 63 -1.60 5.44 4.74
CA LEU A 63 -2.25 5.36 6.04
C LEU A 63 -3.75 5.66 5.96
N SER A 64 -4.18 6.61 5.12
CA SER A 64 -5.59 6.91 4.92
C SER A 64 -6.35 5.79 4.20
N LEU A 65 -5.71 5.09 3.25
CA LEU A 65 -6.28 3.90 2.60
C LEU A 65 -6.56 2.79 3.64
N TRP A 66 -5.61 2.55 4.55
CA TRP A 66 -5.78 1.56 5.62
C TRP A 66 -6.76 2.00 6.70
N LEU A 67 -6.85 3.30 6.99
CA LEU A 67 -7.76 3.82 8.00
C LEU A 67 -9.23 3.48 7.70
N LYS A 68 -9.62 3.54 6.42
CA LYS A 68 -10.96 3.17 5.99
C LYS A 68 -11.29 1.71 6.35
N GLU A 69 -10.39 0.79 6.01
CA GLU A 69 -10.58 -0.64 6.29
C GLU A 69 -10.54 -0.94 7.79
N MET A 70 -9.71 -0.21 8.55
CA MET A 70 -9.67 -0.32 10.01
C MET A 70 -11.00 0.10 10.65
N ILE A 71 -11.66 1.16 10.17
CA ILE A 71 -12.98 1.58 10.66
C ILE A 71 -14.02 0.48 10.44
N GLU A 72 -14.02 -0.16 9.26
CA GLU A 72 -14.92 -1.28 8.98
C GLU A 72 -14.66 -2.47 9.92
N LEU A 73 -13.39 -2.82 10.14
CA LEU A 73 -12.99 -3.85 11.10
C LEU A 73 -13.47 -3.50 12.52
N PHE A 74 -13.28 -2.26 12.99
CA PHE A 74 -13.77 -1.83 14.30
C PHE A 74 -15.29 -1.98 14.42
N SER A 75 -16.06 -1.69 13.36
CA SER A 75 -17.52 -1.86 13.37
C SER A 75 -17.96 -3.32 13.47
N ILE A 76 -17.14 -4.25 12.95
CA ILE A 76 -17.37 -5.69 13.06
C ILE A 76 -17.05 -6.15 14.48
N TRP A 77 -15.91 -5.71 15.02
CA TRP A 77 -15.52 -5.99 16.41
C TRP A 77 -16.54 -5.47 17.41
N GLN A 78 -17.08 -4.27 17.21
CA GLN A 78 -18.09 -3.71 18.10
C GLN A 78 -19.38 -4.55 18.10
N ARG A 79 -19.83 -5.02 16.93
CA ARG A 79 -20.97 -5.94 16.79
C ARG A 79 -20.74 -7.34 17.38
N LEU A 80 -19.48 -7.75 17.53
CA LEU A 80 -19.10 -9.01 18.17
C LEU A 80 -19.04 -8.90 19.70
N ILE A 81 -18.81 -7.70 20.22
CA ILE A 81 -18.65 -7.43 21.66
C ILE A 81 -19.97 -7.01 22.31
N GLU A 82 -20.84 -6.30 21.60
CA GLU A 82 -22.21 -6.01 22.04
C GLU A 82 -23.15 -7.17 21.60
N PRO A 83 -23.70 -7.98 22.52
CA PRO A 83 -24.60 -9.10 22.20
C PRO A 83 -25.98 -8.65 21.69
#